data_AF-A0A3M1A5U6-F1
#
_entry.id   AF-A0A3M1A5U6-F1
#
_cell.length_a   1.000
_cell.length_b   1.000
_cell.length_c   1.000
_cell.angle_alpha   90.00
_cell.angle_beta   90.00
_cell.angle_gamma   90.00
#
_symmetry.space_group_name_H-M   'P 1'
#
loop_
_entity.id
_entity.type
_entity.pdbx_description
1 polymer ?
#
loop_
_entity_poly.entity_id
_entity_poly.type
_entity_poly.pdbx_seq_one_letter_code
_entity_poly.pdbx_strand_id
1 'polypeptide(L)'
;MANGLNPPPFADGLDVWSREDGTPGTATYANASDAAFVPADQDFGGCLEIQKTETTQRLRYMGQTPITAGQYLRVTARVKAISGPMPAVRIAGYPAAADGSKVSG
;
A
#
# COMPACT_ATOMS: atom_id res chain seq x y z
N MET A 1 20.19 -7.93 -1.59
CA MET A 1 19.03 -8.61 -0.97
C MET A 1 18.09 -7.52 -0.47
N ALA A 2 16.83 -7.51 -0.88
CA ALA A 2 15.86 -6.51 -0.41
C ALA A 2 15.69 -6.68 1.10
N ASN A 3 15.79 -5.60 1.86
CA ASN A 3 15.88 -5.57 3.32
C ASN A 3 14.57 -5.94 4.06
N GLY A 4 13.56 -6.50 3.36
CA GLY A 4 12.24 -6.83 3.94
C GLY A 4 11.41 -5.62 4.39
N LEU A 5 11.89 -4.39 4.19
CA LEU A 5 11.20 -3.16 4.59
C LEU A 5 10.50 -2.46 3.43
N ASN A 6 10.88 -2.79 2.19
CA ASN A 6 10.30 -2.21 1.00
C ASN A 6 9.24 -3.16 0.43
N PRO A 7 8.01 -2.68 0.15
CA PRO A 7 7.06 -3.42 -0.66
C PRO A 7 7.64 -3.77 -2.04
N PRO A 8 7.19 -4.87 -2.68
CA PRO A 8 7.57 -5.17 -4.06
C PRO A 8 7.02 -4.09 -5.01
N PRO A 9 7.62 -3.87 -6.19
CA PRO A 9 7.04 -2.97 -7.19
C PRO A 9 5.65 -3.46 -7.62
N PHE A 10 4.76 -2.55 -8.05
CA PHE A 10 3.43 -2.91 -8.53
C PHE A 10 3.44 -3.81 -9.78
N ALA A 11 4.54 -3.82 -10.53
CA ALA A 11 4.75 -4.68 -11.69
C ALA A 11 4.79 -6.18 -11.34
N ASP A 12 5.08 -6.51 -10.07
CA ASP A 12 5.10 -7.89 -9.59
C ASP A 12 3.69 -8.42 -9.28
N GLY A 13 2.66 -7.59 -9.41
CA GLY A 13 1.27 -7.94 -9.13
C GLY A 13 0.65 -7.06 -8.04
N LEU A 14 -0.68 -7.05 -8.02
CA LEU A 14 -1.50 -6.29 -7.07
C LEU A 14 -2.14 -7.18 -5.98
N ASP A 15 -1.77 -8.46 -5.93
CA ASP A 15 -2.28 -9.47 -5.00
C ASP A 15 -1.76 -9.28 -3.58
N VAL A 16 -0.63 -8.61 -3.38
CA VAL A 16 -0.09 -8.24 -2.05
C VAL A 16 -0.44 -6.81 -1.61
N TRP A 17 -1.25 -6.11 -2.40
CA TRP A 17 -1.64 -4.72 -2.17
C TRP A 17 -3.10 -4.66 -1.74
N SER A 18 -3.32 -4.60 -0.42
CA SER A 18 -4.64 -4.59 0.23
C SER A 18 -5.36 -3.25 0.07
N ARG A 19 -6.68 -3.36 -0.02
CA ARG A 19 -7.65 -2.25 0.01
C ARG A 19 -8.22 -2.01 1.42
N GLU A 20 -7.81 -2.80 2.40
CA GLU A 20 -8.34 -2.80 3.76
C GLU A 20 -7.22 -2.47 4.77
N ASP A 21 -7.07 -3.28 5.82
CA ASP A 21 -6.09 -3.09 6.88
C ASP A 21 -4.73 -3.75 6.61
N GLY A 22 -4.55 -4.38 5.45
CA GLY A 22 -3.27 -4.98 5.06
C GLY A 22 -2.97 -6.29 5.77
N THR A 23 -4.00 -6.95 6.33
CA THR A 23 -3.87 -8.28 6.92
C THR A 23 -4.03 -9.37 5.87
N PRO A 24 -3.37 -10.54 6.02
CA PRO A 24 -3.53 -11.66 5.10
C PRO A 24 -5.00 -12.04 4.88
N GLY A 25 -5.36 -12.33 3.62
CA GLY A 25 -6.71 -12.77 3.25
C GLY A 25 -7.76 -11.66 3.07
N THR A 26 -7.37 -10.39 3.22
CA THR A 26 -8.26 -9.24 2.94
C THR A 26 -8.32 -8.91 1.45
N ALA A 27 -9.30 -8.09 1.03
CA ALA A 27 -9.44 -7.68 -0.35
C ALA A 27 -8.18 -6.94 -0.86
N THR A 28 -7.82 -7.24 -2.11
CA THR A 28 -6.60 -6.73 -2.77
C THR A 28 -6.95 -5.94 -4.02
N TYR A 29 -5.97 -5.24 -4.57
CA TYR A 29 -6.13 -4.50 -5.82
C TYR A 29 -6.01 -5.38 -7.08
N ALA A 30 -5.71 -6.68 -6.96
CA ALA A 30 -5.55 -7.60 -8.10
C ALA A 30 -6.79 -7.70 -9.01
N ASN A 31 -7.99 -7.64 -8.42
CA ASN A 31 -9.26 -7.79 -9.15
C ASN A 31 -10.20 -6.58 -8.92
N ALA A 32 -9.64 -5.46 -8.48
CA ALA A 32 -10.39 -4.24 -8.24
C ALA A 32 -10.79 -3.58 -9.56
N SER A 33 -12.09 -3.31 -9.77
CA SER A 33 -12.55 -2.62 -10.99
C SER A 33 -12.18 -1.14 -11.05
N ASP A 34 -11.85 -0.55 -9.90
CA ASP A 34 -11.45 0.84 -9.72
C ASP A 34 -9.94 1.00 -9.54
N ALA A 35 -9.13 0.03 -9.97
CA ALA A 35 -7.68 0.15 -9.98
C ALA A 35 -7.03 -0.65 -11.11
N ALA A 36 -5.84 -0.20 -11.53
CA ALA A 36 -5.06 -0.89 -12.54
C ALA A 36 -3.56 -0.65 -12.34
N PHE A 37 -2.75 -1.63 -12.73
CA PHE A 37 -1.32 -1.41 -12.94
C PHE A 37 -1.11 -0.67 -14.27
N VAL A 38 -0.43 0.47 -14.21
CA VAL A 38 -0.02 1.27 -15.36
C VAL A 38 1.47 1.04 -15.58
N PRO A 39 1.89 0.42 -16.71
CA PRO A 39 3.28 0.00 -16.90
C PRO A 39 4.26 1.13 -17.20
N ALA A 40 3.77 2.27 -17.71
CA ALA A 40 4.61 3.34 -18.25
C ALA A 40 3.98 4.74 -18.07
N ASP A 41 3.61 5.09 -16.83
CA ASP A 41 3.25 6.48 -16.52
C ASP A 41 4.48 7.39 -16.71
N GLN A 42 4.26 8.59 -17.24
CA GLN A 42 5.33 9.52 -17.59
C GLN A 42 6.16 9.99 -16.38
N ASP A 43 5.58 10.04 -15.18
CA ASP A 43 6.23 10.55 -13.97
C ASP A 43 6.69 9.44 -13.02
N PHE A 44 6.05 8.27 -13.10
CA PHE A 44 6.23 7.15 -12.17
C PHE A 44 6.75 5.85 -12.80
N GLY A 45 6.70 5.68 -14.13
CA GLY A 45 6.93 4.38 -14.76
C GLY A 45 5.84 3.38 -14.36
N GLY A 46 6.23 2.20 -13.87
CA GLY A 46 5.29 1.19 -13.38
C GLY A 46 4.62 1.61 -12.06
N CYS A 47 3.35 1.99 -12.11
CA CYS A 47 2.60 2.47 -10.93
C CYS A 47 1.20 1.87 -10.83
N LEU A 48 0.61 1.96 -9.62
CA LEU A 48 -0.80 1.65 -9.38
C LEU A 48 -1.63 2.93 -9.57
N GLU A 49 -2.60 2.88 -10.47
CA GLU A 49 -3.65 3.89 -10.61
C GLU A 49 -4.92 3.42 -9.87
N ILE A 50 -5.56 4.32 -9.12
CA ILE A 50 -6.77 4.03 -8.36
C ILE A 50 -7.80 5.15 -8.61
N GLN A 51 -9.00 4.77 -9.02
CA GLN A 51 -10.16 5.64 -8.95
C GLN A 51 -10.68 5.63 -7.51
N LYS A 52 -10.61 6.78 -6.84
CA LYS A 52 -11.08 6.91 -5.45
C LYS A 52 -12.62 6.83 -5.39
N THR A 53 -13.14 5.79 -4.75
CA THR A 53 -14.59 5.51 -4.62
C THR A 53 -15.10 5.61 -3.17
N GLU A 54 -14.19 5.61 -2.18
CA GLU A 54 -14.53 5.70 -0.76
C GLU A 54 -14.15 7.04 -0.13
N THR A 55 -14.74 7.39 1.02
CA THR A 55 -14.31 8.57 1.82
C THR A 55 -12.84 8.45 2.21
N THR A 56 -12.40 7.28 2.70
CA THR A 56 -10.99 6.94 2.92
C THR A 56 -10.64 5.70 2.11
N GLN A 57 -9.95 5.90 0.99
CA GLN A 57 -9.42 4.79 0.18
C GLN A 57 -8.09 4.34 0.80
N ARG A 58 -7.93 3.05 1.05
CA ARG A 58 -6.71 2.49 1.64
C ARG A 58 -5.90 1.75 0.57
N LEU A 59 -4.58 1.87 0.68
CA LEU A 59 -3.60 1.07 -0.04
C LEU A 59 -2.56 0.62 0.99
N ARG A 60 -2.43 -0.69 1.21
CA ARG A 60 -1.50 -1.26 2.20
C ARG A 60 -0.79 -2.48 1.65
N TYR A 61 0.52 -2.54 1.85
CA TYR A 61 1.27 -3.78 1.61
C TYR A 61 0.94 -4.80 2.69
N MET A 62 0.68 -6.05 2.30
CA MET A 62 0.31 -7.13 3.23
C MET A 62 1.48 -7.90 3.84
N GLY A 63 2.70 -7.67 3.34
CA GLY A 63 3.88 -8.30 3.90
C GLY A 63 4.17 -7.76 5.30
N GLN A 64 4.55 -8.67 6.20
CA GLN A 64 5.09 -8.28 7.49
C GLN A 64 6.33 -7.41 7.26
N THR A 65 6.38 -6.27 7.95
CA THR A 65 7.51 -5.35 7.95
C THR A 65 8.10 -5.38 9.35
N PRO A 66 9.05 -6.29 9.64
CA PRO A 66 9.57 -6.44 10.99
C PRO A 66 10.32 -5.17 11.41
N ILE A 67 9.87 -4.56 12.50
CA ILE A 67 10.53 -3.42 13.15
C ILE A 67 10.88 -3.87 14.56
N THR A 68 12.17 -3.89 14.89
CA THR A 68 12.65 -4.19 16.24
C THR A 68 12.75 -2.92 17.08
N ALA A 69 12.76 -3.09 18.40
CA ALA A 69 12.90 -1.97 19.32
C ALA A 69 14.17 -1.15 19.01
N GLY A 70 14.02 0.18 18.95
CA GLY A 70 15.10 1.10 18.58
C GLY A 70 15.27 1.33 17.07
N GLN A 71 14.49 0.65 16.21
CA GLN A 71 14.45 0.94 14.79
C GLN A 71 13.41 2.01 14.45
N TYR A 72 13.69 2.77 13.41
CA TYR A 72 12.76 3.72 12.81
C TYR A 72 12.49 3.31 11.37
N LEU A 73 11.21 3.24 11.00
CA LEU A 73 10.79 3.04 9.63
C LEU A 73 10.47 4.39 8.99
N ARG A 74 11.19 4.75 7.93
CA ARG A 74 10.81 5.86 7.06
C ARG A 74 9.96 5.33 5.91
N VAL A 75 8.71 5.74 5.86
CA VAL A 75 7.83 5.45 4.73
C VAL A 75 7.76 6.67 3.83
N THR A 76 7.99 6.46 2.53
CA THR A 76 7.84 7.51 1.51
C THR A 76 6.93 6.98 0.41
N ALA A 77 5.99 7.81 -0.03
CA ALA A 77 5.14 7.53 -1.18
C ALA A 77 5.12 8.75 -2.09
N ARG A 78 5.07 8.54 -3.40
CA ARG A 78 4.79 9.59 -4.38
C ARG A 78 3.36 9.39 -4.87
N VAL A 79 2.59 10.47 -4.94
CA VAL A 79 1.19 10.46 -5.38
C VAL A 79 0.97 11.62 -6.34
N LYS A 80 0.25 11.38 -7.43
CA LYS A 80 -0.23 12.42 -8.36
C LYS A 80 -1.74 12.30 -8.49
N ALA A 81 -2.43 13.43 -8.63
CA ALA A 81 -3.81 13.43 -9.09
C ALA A 81 -3.83 13.39 -10.62
N ILE A 82 -4.51 12.40 -11.20
CA ILE A 82 -4.72 12.31 -12.65
C ILE A 82 -5.84 13.26 -13.08
N SER A 83 -6.93 13.28 -12.32
CA SER A 83 -8.08 14.15 -12.54
C SER A 83 -8.78 14.47 -11.22
N GLY A 84 -9.56 15.55 -11.22
CA GLY A 84 -10.30 16.01 -10.03
C GLY A 84 -9.41 16.66 -8.96
N PRO A 85 -10.00 17.00 -7.80
CA PRO A 85 -9.27 17.60 -6.69
C PRO A 85 -8.28 16.61 -6.06
N MET A 86 -7.07 17.07 -5.76
CA MET A 86 -6.06 16.27 -5.05
C MET A 86 -6.58 15.88 -3.65
N PRO A 87 -6.68 14.58 -3.32
CA PRO A 87 -7.11 14.16 -1.99
C PRO A 87 -6.02 14.44 -0.95
N ALA A 88 -6.42 14.57 0.32
CA ALA A 88 -5.48 14.48 1.42
C ALA A 88 -4.88 13.07 1.48
N VAL A 89 -3.55 12.99 1.60
CA VAL A 89 -2.80 11.73 1.67
C VAL A 89 -2.15 11.61 3.05
N ARG A 90 -2.14 10.40 3.61
CA ARG A 90 -1.43 10.09 4.85
C ARG A 90 -0.76 8.73 4.77
N ILE A 91 0.37 8.59 5.45
CA ILE A 91 0.97 7.29 5.72
C ILE A 91 0.24 6.66 6.91
N ALA A 92 -0.08 5.37 6.81
CA ALA A 92 -0.66 4.59 7.89
C ALA A 92 -0.10 3.17 7.89
N GLY A 93 0.01 2.56 9.08
CA GLY A 93 0.38 1.17 9.28
C GLY A 93 -0.71 0.38 10.00
N TYR A 94 -0.59 -0.94 10.02
CA TYR A 94 -1.34 -1.81 10.92
C TYR A 94 -0.37 -2.34 11.96
N PRO A 95 -0.57 -2.06 13.26
CA PRO A 95 0.36 -2.49 14.30
C PRO A 95 0.11 -3.97 14.61
N ALA A 96 0.70 -4.86 13.83
CA ALA A 96 0.61 -6.31 14.04
C ALA A 96 1.57 -6.78 15.13
N ALA A 97 1.10 -7.68 15.99
CA ALA A 97 1.95 -8.57 16.77
C ALA A 97 2.50 -9.70 15.88
N ALA A 98 3.40 -10.53 16.42
CA ALA A 98 4.02 -11.62 15.67
C ALA A 98 3.02 -12.65 15.11
N ASP A 99 1.85 -12.78 15.73
CA ASP A 99 0.74 -13.64 15.29
C ASP A 99 -0.23 -12.96 14.32
N GLY A 100 0.05 -11.70 13.91
CA GLY A 100 -0.79 -10.91 13.03
C GLY A 100 -1.94 -10.18 13.74
N SER A 101 -2.13 -10.37 15.05
CA SER A 101 -3.16 -9.67 15.81
C SER A 101 -2.84 -8.18 15.96
N LYS A 102 -3.88 -7.34 16.08
CA LYS A 102 -3.70 -5.90 16.29
C LYS A 102 -3.23 -5.62 17.71
N VAL A 103 -2.10 -4.93 17.85
CA VAL A 103 -1.66 -4.36 19.13
C VAL A 103 -2.49 -3.12 19.47
N SER A 104 -3.00 -3.05 20.70
CA SER A 104 -3.67 -1.87 21.26
C SER A 104 -2.65 -0.88 21.82
N GLY A 105 -2.97 0.42 21.73
CA GLY A 105 -2.21 1.50 22.36
C GLY A 105 -2.77 1.89 23.72
#